data_AF-A0A929SGB7-F1
#
_entry.id   AF-A0A929SGB7-F1
#
_cell.length_a   1.000
_cell.length_b   1.000
_cell.length_c   1.000
_cell.angle_alpha   90.00
_cell.angle_beta   90.00
_cell.angle_gamma   90.00
#
_symmetry.space_group_name_H-M   'P 1'
#
loop_
_entity.id
_entity.type
_entity.pdbx_description
1 polymer ?
#
loop_
_entity_poly.entity_id
_entity_poly.type
_entity_poly.pdbx_seq_one_letter_code
_entity_poly.pdbx_strand_id
1 'polypeptide(L)'
;VAQANIKDAPRLEFLGYISEDKDVSRSIKYRTLFTDDNETGPASEQMKQIASRLLKKLEQKVLDTGTISSFSAFSRRLLEQI
;
A
#
# COMPACT_ATOMS: atom_id res chain seq x y z
N VAL A 1 -0.35 14.97 -20.28
CA VAL A 1 -0.51 15.44 -18.89
C VAL A 1 0.34 14.65 -17.89
N ALA A 2 0.17 13.33 -17.72
CA ALA A 2 0.96 12.54 -16.77
C ALA A 2 2.49 12.63 -16.99
N GLN A 3 2.92 12.59 -18.26
CA GLN A 3 4.33 12.63 -18.66
C GLN A 3 4.99 14.01 -18.44
N ALA A 4 4.21 15.08 -18.31
CA ALA A 4 4.70 16.42 -18.00
C ALA A 4 4.85 16.65 -16.48
N ASN A 5 4.20 15.84 -15.65
CA ASN A 5 4.22 15.95 -14.18
C ASN A 5 5.27 15.04 -13.52
N ILE A 6 5.80 14.07 -14.26
CA ILE A 6 6.80 13.12 -13.78
C ILE A 6 8.14 13.53 -14.41
N LYS A 7 8.90 14.38 -13.70
CA LYS A 7 10.18 14.93 -14.18
C LYS A 7 11.21 13.83 -14.49
N ASP A 8 11.21 12.77 -13.69
CA ASP A 8 12.07 11.60 -13.85
C ASP A 8 11.21 10.34 -13.83
N ALA A 9 11.52 9.37 -14.70
CA ALA A 9 10.83 8.08 -14.68
C ALA A 9 10.93 7.46 -13.28
N PRO A 10 9.80 7.11 -12.64
CA PRO A 10 9.84 6.52 -11.31
C PRO A 10 10.60 5.20 -11.38
N ARG A 11 11.53 4.99 -10.45
CA ARG A 11 12.13 3.67 -10.26
C ARG A 11 11.04 2.74 -9.71
N LEU A 12 10.45 1.97 -10.62
CA LEU A 12 9.45 0.99 -10.28
C LEU A 12 10.12 -0.23 -9.66
N GLU A 13 9.49 -0.77 -8.63
CA GLU A 13 9.92 -2.01 -8.01
C GLU A 13 8.72 -2.95 -7.92
N PHE A 14 8.94 -4.21 -8.26
CA PHE A 14 7.89 -5.21 -8.22
C PHE A 14 7.54 -5.56 -6.76
N LEU A 15 6.28 -5.32 -6.37
CA LEU A 15 5.78 -5.65 -5.04
C LEU A 15 5.17 -7.05 -4.96
N GLY A 16 4.63 -7.55 -6.07
CA GLY A 16 3.97 -8.86 -6.15
C GLY A 16 2.93 -8.89 -7.25
N TYR A 17 2.22 -10.01 -7.34
CA TYR A 17 1.16 -10.23 -8.32
C TYR A 17 -0.04 -10.90 -7.65
N ILE A 18 -1.20 -10.77 -8.28
CA ILE A 18 -2.41 -11.49 -7.92
C ILE A 18 -2.70 -12.43 -9.09
N SER A 19 -2.79 -13.72 -8.81
CA SER A 19 -3.13 -14.73 -9.81
C SER A 19 -4.56 -14.53 -10.31
N GLU A 20 -4.85 -15.04 -11.51
CA GLU A 20 -6.23 -15.11 -11.97
C GLU A 20 -7.07 -15.94 -10.99
N ASP A 21 -8.15 -15.33 -10.51
CA ASP A 21 -9.00 -15.91 -9.47
C ASP A 21 -10.47 -15.58 -9.75
N LYS A 22 -11.34 -16.58 -9.60
CA LYS A 22 -12.78 -16.44 -9.81
C LYS A 22 -13.42 -15.56 -8.75
N ASP A 23 -12.90 -15.55 -7.53
CA ASP A 23 -13.42 -14.73 -6.44
C ASP A 23 -13.10 -13.24 -6.68
N VAL A 24 -11.95 -12.91 -7.28
CA VAL A 24 -11.64 -11.55 -7.76
C VAL A 24 -12.65 -11.10 -8.82
N SER A 25 -12.92 -11.95 -9.81
CA SER A 25 -13.90 -11.64 -10.86
C SER A 25 -15.33 -11.51 -10.30
N ARG A 26 -15.68 -12.36 -9.34
CA ARG A 26 -16.98 -12.34 -8.66
C ARG A 26 -17.15 -11.04 -7.86
N SER A 27 -16.14 -10.60 -7.12
CA SER A 27 -16.25 -9.44 -6.24
C SER A 27 -16.54 -8.14 -7.02
N ILE A 28 -16.06 -8.03 -8.26
CA ILE A 28 -16.41 -6.91 -9.17
C ILE A 28 -17.92 -6.88 -9.43
N LYS A 29 -18.53 -8.04 -9.72
CA LYS A 29 -19.96 -8.15 -10.03
C LYS A 29 -20.82 -7.81 -8.82
N TYR A 30 -20.43 -8.26 -7.63
CA TYR A 30 -21.18 -8.06 -6.39
C TYR A 30 -20.80 -6.78 -5.64
N ARG A 31 -19.80 -6.03 -6.13
CA ARG A 31 -19.26 -4.80 -5.50
C ARG A 31 -18.76 -5.05 -4.08
N THR A 32 -18.10 -6.19 -3.90
CA THR A 32 -17.45 -6.62 -2.65
C THR A 32 -15.94 -6.65 -2.81
N LEU A 33 -15.22 -6.76 -1.70
CA LEU A 33 -13.79 -7.01 -1.69
C LEU A 33 -13.55 -8.52 -1.69
N PHE A 34 -12.80 -9.02 -2.68
CA PHE A 34 -12.46 -10.45 -2.74
C PHE A 34 -11.67 -10.92 -1.52
N THR A 35 -10.96 -10.00 -0.85
CA THR A 35 -10.24 -10.26 0.40
C THR A 35 -11.18 -10.57 1.55
N ASP A 36 -12.40 -10.07 1.52
CA ASP A 36 -13.41 -10.28 2.57
C ASP A 36 -14.27 -11.51 2.22
N ASP A 37 -14.53 -11.70 0.92
CA ASP A 37 -15.31 -12.85 0.41
C ASP A 37 -14.57 -14.19 0.60
N ASN A 38 -13.23 -14.18 0.53
CA ASN A 38 -12.39 -15.37 0.74
C ASN A 38 -11.04 -15.00 1.37
N GLU A 39 -11.02 -14.78 2.68
CA GLU A 39 -9.84 -14.28 3.40
C GLU A 39 -8.59 -15.18 3.32
N THR A 40 -8.76 -16.48 3.16
CA THR A 40 -7.68 -17.48 3.11
C THR A 40 -7.37 -17.96 1.69
N GLY A 41 -8.07 -17.40 0.69
CA GLY A 41 -7.86 -17.71 -0.71
C GLY A 41 -6.49 -17.24 -1.24
N PRO A 42 -6.00 -17.84 -2.34
CA PRO A 42 -4.69 -17.50 -2.91
C PRO A 42 -4.54 -16.01 -3.25
N ALA A 43 -5.55 -15.40 -3.88
CA ALA A 43 -5.53 -13.98 -4.22
C ALA A 43 -5.48 -13.07 -2.98
N SER A 44 -6.20 -13.44 -1.92
CA SER A 44 -6.24 -12.69 -0.66
C SER A 44 -4.92 -12.77 0.09
N GLU A 45 -4.29 -13.94 0.12
CA GLU A 45 -2.97 -14.12 0.70
C GLU A 45 -1.89 -13.35 -0.09
N GLN A 46 -1.96 -13.38 -1.42
CA GLN A 46 -1.10 -12.58 -2.28
C GLN A 46 -1.27 -11.08 -2.02
N MET A 47 -2.51 -10.60 -1.88
CA MET A 47 -2.80 -9.20 -1.54
C MET A 47 -2.20 -8.82 -0.17
N LYS A 48 -2.36 -9.68 0.85
CA LYS A 48 -1.74 -9.48 2.17
C LYS A 48 -0.22 -9.35 2.05
N GLN A 49 0.44 -10.21 1.29
CA GLN A 49 1.89 -10.15 1.07
C GLN A 49 2.32 -8.86 0.36
N ILE A 50 1.57 -8.42 -0.66
CA ILE A 50 1.83 -7.14 -1.34
C ILE A 50 1.70 -5.98 -0.36
N ALA A 51 0.64 -5.95 0.44
CA ALA A 51 0.41 -4.91 1.44
C ALA A 51 1.54 -4.89 2.50
N SER A 52 1.98 -6.04 3.01
CA SER A 52 3.09 -6.12 3.97
C SER A 52 4.41 -5.61 3.38
N ARG A 53 4.71 -5.93 2.11
CA ARG A 53 5.91 -5.40 1.42
C ARG A 53 5.83 -3.89 1.23
N LEU A 54 4.65 -3.37 0.91
CA LEU A 54 4.42 -1.94 0.79
C LEU A 54 4.63 -1.24 2.14
N LEU A 55 4.03 -1.76 3.21
CA LEU A 55 4.16 -1.22 4.57
C LEU A 55 5.63 -1.17 5.01
N LYS A 56 6.36 -2.28 4.87
CA LYS A 56 7.79 -2.35 5.21
C LYS A 56 8.63 -1.29 4.49
N LYS A 57 8.30 -0.98 3.23
CA LYS A 57 9.01 0.07 2.48
C LYS A 57 8.65 1.47 2.92
N LEU A 58 7.38 1.71 3.25
CA LEU A 58 6.96 2.98 3.81
C LEU A 58 7.64 3.22 5.15
N GLU A 59 7.69 2.21 6.01
CA GLU A 59 8.45 2.23 7.28
C GLU A 59 9.94 2.55 7.03
N GLN A 60 10.60 1.85 6.10
CA GLN A 60 12.00 2.12 5.75
C GLN A 60 12.21 3.57 5.28
N LYS A 61 11.31 4.11 4.45
CA LYS A 61 11.40 5.50 3.97
C LYS A 61 11.12 6.54 5.06
N VAL A 62 10.28 6.22 6.05
CA VAL A 62 10.07 7.07 7.23
C VAL A 62 11.31 7.12 8.11
N LEU A 63 12.07 6.02 8.19
CA LEU A 63 13.30 5.93 8.97
C LEU A 63 14.53 6.55 8.29
N ASP A 64 14.47 6.81 6.98
CA ASP A 64 15.53 7.48 6.23
C ASP A 64 15.57 8.97 6.60
N THR A 65 16.19 9.24 7.73
CA THR A 65 16.26 10.55 8.40
C THR A 65 17.44 11.37 7.90
N GLY A 66 17.44 11.62 6.59
CA GLY A 66 18.06 12.85 6.09
C GLY A 66 17.35 14.04 6.73
N THR A 67 17.98 14.66 7.73
CA THR A 67 17.50 15.81 8.54
C THR A 67 16.27 15.56 9.42
N ILE A 68 16.56 15.09 10.63
CA ILE A 68 15.72 14.94 11.82
C ILE A 68 15.03 16.28 12.19
N SER A 69 13.72 16.45 11.96
CA SER A 69 12.90 17.45 12.68
C SER A 69 11.37 17.30 12.64
N SER A 70 10.76 16.42 11.83
CA SER A 70 9.31 16.55 11.55
C SER A 70 8.33 15.62 12.29
N PHE A 71 8.72 14.41 12.73
CA PHE A 71 7.74 13.44 13.26
C PHE A 71 7.31 13.71 14.71
N SER A 72 8.24 14.16 15.57
CA SER A 72 7.91 14.54 16.95
C SER A 72 7.00 15.77 17.04
N ALA A 73 7.09 16.66 16.05
CA ALA A 73 6.21 17.82 15.96
C ALA A 73 4.79 17.44 15.48
N PHE A 74 4.68 16.43 14.61
CA PHE A 74 3.39 15.92 14.14
C PHE A 74 2.63 15.17 15.23
N SER A 75 3.29 14.29 15.99
CA SER A 75 2.64 13.55 17.08
C SER A 75 2.17 14.46 18.22
N ARG A 76 2.89 15.56 18.51
CA ARG A 76 2.43 16.58 19.46
C ARG A 76 1.12 17.23 19.02
N ARG A 77 0.99 17.60 17.74
CA ARG A 77 -0.24 18.21 17.21
C ARG A 77 -1.44 17.27 17.26
N LEU A 78 -1.22 15.96 17.07
CA LEU A 78 -2.28 14.97 17.20
C LEU A 78 -2.76 14.82 18.65
N LEU A 79 -1.84 14.82 19.60
CA LEU A 79 -2.18 14.73 21.03
C LEU A 79 -2.82 16.01 21.56
N GLU A 80 -2.51 17.18 20.98
CA GLU A 80 -3.16 18.46 21.32
C GLU A 80 -4.59 18.59 20.77
N GLN A 81 -5.02 17.72 19.86
CA GLN A 81 -6.37 17.72 19.27
C GLN A 81 -7.32 16.68 19.87
N ILE A 82 -6.91 15.97 20.93
CA ILE A 82 -7.71 15.02 21.71
C ILE A 82 -8.04 15.67 23.06
#